data_AF-A0A8S3JNB3-F1
#
_entry.id   AF-A0A8S3JNB3-F1
#
_cell.length_a   1.000
_cell.length_b   1.000
_cell.length_c   1.000
_cell.angle_alpha   90.00
_cell.angle_beta   90.00
_cell.angle_gamma   90.00
#
_symmetry.space_group_name_H-M   'P 1'
#
loop_
_entity.id
_entity.type
_entity.pdbx_description
1 polymer ?
#
loop_
_entity_poly.entity_id
_entity_poly.type
_entity_poly.pdbx_seq_one_letter_code
_entity_poly.pdbx_strand_id
1 'polypeptide(L)'
;SKFINSNLNTEQTQKASRSAELLARYSDWLLRKGNKLDGDAVSEKINQMMCVFNYIHDKDIFQKFYGRFLAMRLIKELSASSDDEESVITKLKEMCGYEYASKLERMFKDIRLGADLNQSYNN
;
A
#
# COMPACT_ATOMS: atom_id res chain seq x y z
N SER A 1 17.43 34.72 1.47
CA SER A 1 16.53 34.38 2.59
C SER A 1 16.62 32.88 2.90
N LYS A 2 17.55 32.48 3.77
CA LYS A 2 17.73 31.10 4.26
C LYS A 2 17.14 31.01 5.67
N PHE A 3 15.83 30.84 5.77
CA PHE A 3 15.17 30.65 7.07
C PHE A 3 13.99 29.70 6.89
N ILE A 4 14.23 28.39 6.89
CA ILE A 4 13.18 27.41 7.17
C ILE A 4 13.76 26.33 8.10
N ASN A 5 13.80 26.71 9.37
CA ASN A 5 13.28 25.92 10.49
C ASN A 5 13.76 24.46 10.63
N SER A 6 14.98 24.30 11.15
CA SER A 6 15.45 23.09 11.83
C SER A 6 15.03 23.17 13.29
N ASN A 7 13.83 22.68 13.63
CA ASN A 7 13.38 22.50 15.01
C ASN A 7 13.19 21.01 15.26
N LEU A 8 13.37 20.53 16.50
CA LEU A 8 13.23 19.11 16.89
C LEU A 8 11.98 18.41 16.32
N ASN A 9 10.88 19.15 16.17
CA ASN A 9 9.66 18.65 15.53
C ASN A 9 9.86 18.24 14.05
N THR A 10 10.64 18.96 13.23
CA THR A 10 10.91 18.55 11.85
C THR A 10 11.80 17.32 11.76
N GLU A 11 12.72 17.09 12.71
CA GLU A 11 13.52 15.86 12.76
C GLU A 11 12.68 14.65 13.21
N GLN A 12 11.75 14.84 14.14
CA GLN A 12 10.83 13.80 14.59
C GLN A 12 9.84 13.43 13.47
N THR A 13 9.29 14.42 12.77
CA THR A 13 8.45 14.24 11.57
C THR A 13 9.24 13.64 10.40
N GLN A 14 10.54 13.93 10.24
CA GLN A 14 11.38 13.26 9.23
C GLN A 14 11.62 11.78 9.55
N LYS A 15 11.79 11.42 10.83
CA LYS A 15 11.96 10.02 11.24
C LYS A 15 10.67 9.21 11.15
N ALA A 16 9.54 9.79 11.57
CA ALA A 16 8.23 9.14 11.50
C ALA A 16 7.71 9.02 10.05
N SER A 17 7.98 10.02 9.20
CA SER A 17 7.69 9.90 7.76
C SER A 17 8.55 8.82 7.08
N ARG A 18 9.79 8.59 7.55
CA ARG A 18 10.66 7.53 7.06
C ARG A 18 10.17 6.13 7.43
N SER A 19 9.59 5.92 8.62
CA SER A 19 9.03 4.60 8.99
C SER A 19 7.79 4.27 8.17
N ALA A 20 6.90 5.24 7.95
CA ALA A 20 5.75 5.10 7.06
C ALA A 20 6.15 4.75 5.62
N GLU A 21 7.16 5.45 5.07
CA GLU A 21 7.69 5.14 3.73
C GLU A 21 8.32 3.74 3.66
N LEU A 22 9.13 3.37 4.66
CA LEU A 22 9.77 2.05 4.71
C LEU A 22 8.75 0.93 4.75
N LEU A 23 7.68 1.08 5.55
CA LEU A 23 6.60 0.09 5.61
C LEU A 23 5.86 0.00 4.27
N ALA A 24 5.61 1.12 3.59
CA ALA A 24 5.02 1.11 2.26
C ALA A 24 5.93 0.42 1.23
N ARG A 25 7.25 0.64 1.28
CA ARG A 25 8.22 -0.07 0.42
C ARG A 25 8.27 -1.56 0.70
N TYR A 26 8.20 -1.95 1.98
CA TYR A 26 8.13 -3.35 2.37
C TYR A 26 6.86 -4.01 1.82
N SER A 27 5.71 -3.34 1.94
CA SER A 27 4.45 -3.81 1.34
C SER A 27 4.56 -3.98 -0.18
N ASP A 28 5.25 -3.07 -0.86
CA ASP A 28 5.46 -3.13 -2.30
C ASP A 28 6.36 -4.29 -2.72
N TRP A 29 7.44 -4.55 -1.99
CA TRP A 29 8.27 -5.73 -2.22
C TRP A 29 7.49 -7.03 -1.97
N LEU A 30 6.72 -7.07 -0.88
CA LEU A 30 5.96 -8.25 -0.46
C LEU A 30 4.90 -8.63 -1.50
N LEU A 31 4.20 -7.65 -2.09
CA LEU A 31 3.09 -7.90 -3.01
C LEU A 31 3.50 -8.01 -4.48
N ARG A 32 4.79 -7.85 -4.81
CA ARG A 32 5.29 -7.95 -6.20
C ARG A 32 5.53 -9.40 -6.63
N LYS A 33 5.25 -9.67 -7.91
CA LYS A 33 5.73 -10.86 -8.63
C LYS A 33 7.24 -11.01 -8.44
N GLY A 34 7.69 -12.21 -8.13
CA GLY A 34 9.11 -12.53 -7.93
C GLY A 34 9.58 -12.45 -6.48
N ASN A 35 8.70 -12.13 -5.52
CA ASN A 35 8.95 -12.55 -4.14
C ASN A 35 9.06 -14.10 -4.12
N LYS A 36 9.91 -14.64 -3.23
CA LYS A 36 10.15 -16.10 -3.13
C LYS A 36 9.33 -16.74 -2.02
N LEU A 37 8.28 -16.08 -1.56
CA LEU A 37 7.43 -16.52 -0.48
C LEU A 37 6.23 -17.28 -1.08
N ASP A 38 5.76 -18.30 -0.38
CA ASP A 38 4.47 -18.91 -0.69
C ASP A 38 3.30 -18.04 -0.18
N GLY A 39 2.08 -18.35 -0.62
CA GLY A 39 0.90 -17.55 -0.29
C GLY A 39 0.60 -17.48 1.21
N ASP A 40 0.80 -18.58 1.94
CA ASP A 40 0.57 -18.62 3.39
C ASP A 40 1.57 -17.72 4.13
N ALA A 41 2.85 -17.76 3.76
CA ALA A 41 3.88 -16.87 4.29
C ALA A 41 3.60 -15.41 3.93
N VAL A 42 3.14 -15.11 2.71
CA VAL A 42 2.75 -13.75 2.32
C VAL A 42 1.61 -13.24 3.21
N SER A 43 0.57 -14.04 3.41
CA SER A 43 -0.57 -13.70 4.28
C SER A 43 -0.13 -13.43 5.73
N GLU A 44 0.75 -14.27 6.28
CA GLU A 44 1.32 -14.05 7.62
C GLU A 44 2.10 -12.73 7.68
N LYS A 45 2.93 -12.45 6.66
CA LYS A 45 3.71 -11.21 6.57
C LYS A 45 2.82 -9.98 6.40
N ILE A 46 1.68 -10.08 5.70
CA ILE A 46 0.68 -9.02 5.62
C ILE A 46 0.12 -8.73 7.03
N ASN A 47 -0.22 -9.75 7.80
CA ASN A 47 -0.71 -9.56 9.16
C ASN A 47 0.35 -8.89 10.07
N GLN A 48 1.61 -9.33 10.00
CA GLN A 48 2.72 -8.72 10.74
C GLN A 48 2.94 -7.25 10.33
N MET A 49 2.85 -6.96 9.03
CA MET A 49 2.92 -5.60 8.50
C MET A 49 1.81 -4.71 9.04
N MET A 50 0.58 -5.23 9.14
CA MET A 50 -0.55 -4.49 9.72
C MET A 50 -0.36 -4.23 11.22
N CYS A 51 0.22 -5.17 11.96
CA CYS A 51 0.60 -4.93 13.36
C CYS A 51 1.57 -3.74 13.47
N VAL A 52 2.59 -3.66 12.62
CA VAL A 52 3.54 -2.52 12.60
C VAL A 52 2.83 -1.23 12.19
N PHE A 53 1.95 -1.29 11.17
CA PHE A 53 1.18 -0.15 10.70
C PHE A 53 0.34 0.49 11.81
N ASN A 54 -0.16 -0.29 12.77
CA ASN A 54 -0.94 0.23 13.90
C ASN A 54 -0.16 1.20 14.80
N TYR A 55 1.18 1.11 14.81
CA TYR A 55 2.07 1.99 15.55
C TYR A 55 2.55 3.20 14.74
N ILE A 56 2.18 3.29 13.46
CA ILE A 56 2.53 4.44 12.61
C ILE A 56 1.56 5.59 12.91
N HIS A 57 2.13 6.73 13.30
CA HIS A 57 1.38 7.97 13.53
C HIS A 57 1.00 8.66 12.21
N ASP A 58 1.95 8.76 11.27
CA ASP A 58 1.76 9.45 9.98
C ASP A 58 1.12 8.52 8.92
N LYS A 59 -0.13 8.13 9.16
CA LYS A 59 -0.87 7.20 8.30
C LYS A 59 -1.14 7.75 6.90
N ASP A 60 -1.34 9.06 6.77
CA ASP A 60 -1.52 9.75 5.48
C ASP A 60 -0.26 9.65 4.60
N ILE A 61 0.93 9.70 5.20
CA ILE A 61 2.21 9.49 4.50
C ILE A 61 2.29 8.05 3.98
N PHE A 62 1.96 7.06 4.81
CA PHE A 62 1.89 5.66 4.37
C PHE A 62 0.90 5.50 3.22
N GLN A 63 -0.32 6.04 3.36
CA GLN A 63 -1.38 5.97 2.33
C GLN A 63 -0.90 6.53 0.99
N LYS A 64 -0.20 7.66 1.01
CA LYS A 64 0.36 8.31 -0.19
C LYS A 64 1.37 7.41 -0.89
N PHE A 65 2.32 6.82 -0.16
CA PHE A 65 3.31 5.92 -0.74
C PHE A 65 2.70 4.60 -1.19
N TYR A 66 1.87 3.98 -0.35
CA TYR A 66 1.16 2.74 -0.66
C TYR A 66 0.30 2.90 -1.92
N GLY A 67 -0.50 3.97 -2.02
CA GLY A 67 -1.33 4.25 -3.19
C GLY A 67 -0.50 4.42 -4.47
N ARG A 68 0.64 5.11 -4.41
CA ARG A 68 1.58 5.21 -5.55
C ARG A 68 2.09 3.83 -5.97
N PHE A 69 2.50 3.01 -5.02
CA PHE A 69 3.01 1.67 -5.30
C PHE A 69 1.94 0.74 -5.84
N LEU A 70 0.75 0.73 -5.24
CA LEU A 70 -0.41 -0.01 -5.72
C LEU A 70 -0.74 0.36 -7.17
N ALA A 71 -0.85 1.66 -7.49
CA ALA A 71 -1.09 2.10 -8.86
C ALA A 71 -0.02 1.58 -9.85
N MET A 72 1.25 1.65 -9.47
CA MET A 72 2.34 1.11 -10.30
C MET A 72 2.26 -0.40 -10.48
N ARG A 73 1.87 -1.16 -9.45
CA ARG A 73 1.71 -2.61 -9.54
C ARG A 73 0.52 -3.00 -10.41
N LEU A 74 -0.62 -2.33 -10.24
CA LEU A 74 -1.82 -2.60 -11.02
C LEU A 74 -1.64 -2.27 -12.51
N ILE A 75 -1.12 -1.08 -12.84
CA ILE A 75 -0.94 -0.64 -14.23
C ILE A 75 0.08 -1.52 -14.99
N LYS A 76 1.13 -1.98 -14.29
CA LYS A 76 2.20 -2.78 -14.90
C LYS A 76 2.02 -4.29 -14.69
N GLU A 77 0.88 -4.71 -14.13
CA GLU A 77 0.59 -6.11 -13.81
C GLU A 77 1.70 -6.79 -12.98
N LEU A 78 2.26 -6.08 -12.00
CA LEU A 78 3.36 -6.56 -11.15
C LEU A 78 2.87 -7.18 -9.84
N SER A 79 1.58 -7.18 -9.55
CA SER A 79 1.02 -7.81 -8.34
C SER A 79 1.13 -9.34 -8.42
N ALA A 80 1.59 -9.97 -7.35
CA ALA A 80 1.73 -11.43 -7.27
C ALA A 80 0.36 -12.14 -7.17
N SER A 81 -0.55 -11.57 -6.39
CA SER A 81 -1.89 -12.11 -6.14
C SER A 81 -2.88 -10.96 -5.95
N SER A 82 -4.02 -11.03 -6.62
CA SER A 82 -5.12 -10.07 -6.44
C SER A 82 -5.77 -10.19 -5.06
N ASP A 83 -5.88 -11.41 -4.54
CA ASP A 83 -6.51 -11.69 -3.24
C ASP A 83 -5.68 -11.09 -2.09
N ASP A 84 -4.35 -11.10 -2.21
CA ASP A 84 -3.46 -10.47 -1.22
C ASP A 84 -3.57 -8.94 -1.24
N GLU A 85 -3.71 -8.34 -2.43
CA GLU A 85 -3.94 -6.89 -2.57
C GLU A 85 -5.29 -6.48 -1.95
N GLU A 86 -6.35 -7.25 -2.22
CA GLU A 86 -7.67 -7.03 -1.65
C GLU A 86 -7.67 -7.19 -0.12
N SER A 87 -6.96 -8.19 0.40
CA SER A 87 -6.76 -8.42 1.83
C SER A 87 -6.09 -7.22 2.51
N VAL A 88 -5.03 -6.66 1.91
CA VAL A 88 -4.35 -5.47 2.44
C VAL A 88 -5.27 -4.26 2.45
N ILE A 89 -6.01 -4.00 1.36
CA ILE A 89 -6.94 -2.88 1.29
C ILE A 89 -8.06 -3.01 2.32
N THR A 90 -8.59 -4.22 2.50
CA THR A 90 -9.63 -4.51 3.49
C THR A 90 -9.13 -4.25 4.91
N LYS A 91 -7.94 -4.75 5.26
CA LYS A 91 -7.34 -4.50 6.59
C LYS A 91 -7.08 -3.01 6.84
N LEU A 92 -6.61 -2.27 5.82
CA LEU A 92 -6.44 -0.82 5.93
C LEU A 92 -7.76 -0.08 6.19
N LYS A 93 -8.85 -0.54 5.54
CA LYS A 93 -10.21 -0.02 5.76
C LYS A 93 -10.73 -0.31 7.15
N GLU A 94 -10.52 -1.51 7.66
CA GLU A 94 -10.92 -1.90 9.03
C GLU A 94 -10.19 -1.04 10.08
N MET A 95 -8.90 -0.77 9.87
CA MET A 95 -8.08 -0.03 10.83
C MET A 95 -8.25 1.50 10.78
N CYS A 96 -8.51 2.08 9.60
CA CYS A 96 -8.50 3.53 9.39
C CYS A 96 -9.84 4.09 8.90
N GLY A 97 -10.83 3.23 8.67
CA GLY A 97 -12.14 3.62 8.17
C GLY A 97 -12.23 3.72 6.65
N TYR A 98 -13.48 3.89 6.20
CA TYR A 98 -13.84 3.91 4.78
C TYR A 98 -13.15 5.02 3.99
N GLU A 99 -13.12 6.25 4.51
CA GLU A 99 -12.56 7.40 3.79
C GLU A 99 -11.08 7.19 3.43
N TYR A 100 -10.32 6.56 4.34
CA TYR A 100 -8.92 6.23 4.15
C TYR A 100 -8.71 5.20 3.01
N ALA A 101 -9.52 4.14 2.95
CA ALA A 101 -9.35 3.10 1.94
C ALA A 101 -10.06 3.39 0.61
N SER A 102 -11.02 4.32 0.58
CA SER A 102 -11.91 4.57 -0.57
C SER A 102 -11.19 4.73 -1.92
N LYS A 103 -10.08 5.48 -1.94
CA LYS A 103 -9.27 5.68 -3.16
C LYS A 103 -8.57 4.40 -3.61
N LEU A 104 -8.05 3.62 -2.66
CA LEU A 104 -7.35 2.35 -2.94
C LEU A 104 -8.34 1.30 -3.44
N GLU A 105 -9.50 1.17 -2.80
CA GLU A 105 -10.59 0.29 -3.24
C GLU A 105 -11.04 0.64 -4.66
N ARG A 106 -11.21 1.94 -4.96
CA ARG A 106 -11.62 2.38 -6.29
C ARG A 106 -10.56 2.04 -7.35
N MET A 107 -9.29 2.36 -7.10
CA MET A 107 -8.20 2.01 -8.01
C MET A 107 -8.14 0.51 -8.31
N PHE A 108 -8.29 -0.33 -7.28
CA PHE A 108 -8.25 -1.77 -7.42
C PHE A 108 -9.42 -2.30 -8.26
N LYS A 109 -10.64 -1.80 -8.00
CA LYS A 109 -11.85 -2.16 -8.77
C LYS A 109 -11.77 -1.69 -10.23
N ASP A 110 -11.33 -0.46 -10.48
CA ASP A 110 -11.27 0.11 -11.82
C ASP A 110 -10.35 -0.70 -12.75
N ILE A 111 -9.19 -1.16 -12.24
CA ILE A 111 -8.26 -1.97 -13.04
C ILE A 111 -8.80 -3.38 -13.27
N ARG A 112 -9.43 -4.01 -12.26
CA ARG A 112 -10.03 -5.34 -12.40
C ARG A 112 -11.15 -5.35 -13.45
N LEU A 113 -12.06 -4.38 -13.37
CA LEU A 113 -13.12 -4.21 -14.36
C LEU A 113 -12.56 -3.93 -15.77
N GLY A 114 -11.50 -3.12 -15.87
CA GLY A 114 -10.82 -2.87 -17.15
C GLY A 114 -10.21 -4.13 -17.76
N ALA A 115 -9.60 -5.00 -16.95
CA ALA A 115 -9.06 -6.28 -17.38
C ALA A 115 -10.17 -7.23 -17.86
N ASP A 116 -11.26 -7.34 -17.09
CA ASP A 116 -12.41 -8.19 -17.43
C ASP A 116 -13.09 -7.75 -18.74
N LEU A 117 -13.24 -6.44 -18.95
CA LEU A 117 -13.77 -5.87 -20.19
C LEU A 117 -12.83 -6.15 -21.38
N ASN A 118 -11.53 -5.91 -21.23
CA ASN A 118 -10.58 -6.21 -22.32
C ASN A 118 -10.57 -7.69 -22.70
N GLN A 119 -10.77 -8.59 -21.72
CA GLN A 119 -10.89 -10.02 -21.99
C GLN A 119 -12.19 -10.37 -22.71
N SER A 120 -13.31 -9.73 -22.37
CA SER A 120 -14.60 -9.96 -23.03
C SER A 120 -14.67 -9.40 -24.46
N TYR A 121 -13.92 -8.34 -24.77
CA TYR A 121 -13.78 -7.81 -26.12
C TYR A 121 -12.84 -8.61 -27.04
N ASN A 122 -11.93 -9.41 -26.45
CA ASN A 122 -10.98 -10.25 -27.19
C ASN A 122 -11.49 -11.69 -27.44
N ASN A 123 -12.73 -12.01 -27.04
CA ASN A 123 -13.46 -13.24 -27.37
C ASN A 123 -14.60 -12.93 -28.34
#